data_AF-R6MV06-F1
#
_entry.id   AF-R6MV06-F1
#
_cell.length_a   1.000
_cell.length_b   1.000
_cell.length_c   1.000
_cell.angle_alpha   90.00
_cell.angle_beta   90.00
_cell.angle_gamma   90.00
#
_symmetry.space_group_name_H-M   'P 1'
#
loop_
_entity.id
_entity.type
_entity.pdbx_description
1 polymer ?
#
loop_
_entity_poly.entity_id
_entity_poly.type
_entity_poly.pdbx_seq_one_letter_code
_entity_poly.pdbx_strand_id
1 'polypeptide(L)'
;MSEIIYGQVRYLLASALSGMGCMFLYSIIRMFELLLKLCMPVKIIIDIIFWTGIAIPVFYIFYNINSGIIRWYGIVMIISGAVLYERGIYVPVKKSVEKIVRKVYNKNIFRRRKSL
;
A
#
# COMPACT_ATOMS: atom_id res chain seq x y z
N MET A 1 11.34 18.90 -28.63
CA MET A 1 9.99 19.18 -28.05
C MET A 1 9.30 17.89 -27.60
N SER A 2 9.18 16.87 -28.47
CA SER A 2 8.59 15.55 -28.15
C SER A 2 9.27 14.81 -26.99
N GLU A 3 10.60 14.81 -26.93
CA GLU A 3 11.39 14.14 -25.86
C GLU A 3 11.07 14.67 -24.44
N ILE A 4 10.84 15.97 -24.33
CA ILE A 4 10.56 16.62 -23.03
C ILE A 4 9.18 16.19 -22.51
N ILE A 5 8.18 16.17 -23.39
CA ILE A 5 6.81 15.74 -23.06
C ILE A 5 6.83 14.27 -22.62
N TYR A 6 7.56 13.44 -23.36
CA TYR A 6 7.66 12.02 -23.05
C TYR A 6 8.36 11.75 -21.71
N GLY A 7 9.41 12.51 -21.39
CA GLY A 7 10.06 12.46 -20.08
C GLY A 7 9.14 12.87 -18.93
N GLN A 8 8.31 13.90 -19.13
CA GLN A 8 7.34 14.34 -18.12
C GLN A 8 6.25 13.31 -17.87
N VAL A 9 5.70 12.70 -18.93
CA VAL A 9 4.69 11.64 -18.81
C VAL A 9 5.26 10.41 -18.10
N ARG A 10 6.47 9.99 -18.46
CA ARG A 10 7.16 8.87 -17.78
C ARG A 10 7.35 9.14 -16.28
N TYR A 11 7.75 10.35 -15.92
CA TYR A 11 7.88 10.75 -14.52
C TYR A 11 6.55 10.71 -13.78
N LEU A 12 5.49 11.18 -14.42
CA LEU A 12 4.15 11.26 -13.84
C LEU A 12 3.58 9.85 -13.58
N LEU A 13 3.75 8.94 -14.54
CA LEU A 13 3.40 7.53 -14.40
C LEU A 13 4.26 6.82 -13.34
N ALA A 14 5.58 7.02 -13.35
CA ALA A 14 6.48 6.43 -12.37
C ALA A 14 6.17 6.90 -10.94
N SER A 15 5.80 8.17 -10.78
CA SER A 15 5.38 8.74 -9.49
C SER A 15 4.07 8.12 -9.00
N ALA A 16 3.10 7.88 -9.90
CA ALA A 16 1.86 7.20 -9.54
C ALA A 16 2.09 5.74 -9.15
N LEU A 17 2.90 5.02 -9.95
CA LEU A 17 3.27 3.62 -9.72
C LEU A 17 4.05 3.44 -8.41
N SER A 18 4.95 4.36 -8.09
CA SER A 18 5.68 4.31 -6.82
C SER A 18 4.74 4.50 -5.63
N GLY A 19 3.80 5.45 -5.69
CA GLY A 19 2.77 5.63 -4.66
C GLY A 19 1.89 4.39 -4.47
N MET A 20 1.45 3.77 -5.57
CA MET A 20 0.71 2.50 -5.53
C MET A 20 1.55 1.36 -4.93
N GLY A 21 2.81 1.23 -5.36
CA GLY A 21 3.74 0.21 -4.89
C GLY A 21 4.04 0.31 -3.39
N CYS A 22 4.23 1.53 -2.89
CA CYS A 22 4.39 1.80 -1.46
C CYS A 22 3.19 1.30 -0.66
N MET A 23 1.98 1.65 -1.09
CA MET A 23 0.76 1.21 -0.40
C MET A 23 0.51 -0.30 -0.55
N PHE A 24 0.92 -0.90 -1.66
CA PHE A 24 0.87 -2.35 -1.84
C PHE A 24 1.75 -3.07 -0.81
N LEU A 25 3.03 -2.70 -0.73
CA LEU A 25 3.95 -3.29 0.26
C LEU A 25 3.47 -3.04 1.69
N TYR A 26 2.98 -1.82 1.96
CA TYR A 26 2.44 -1.47 3.26
C TYR A 26 1.21 -2.31 3.63
N SER A 27 0.35 -2.62 2.66
CA SER A 27 -0.84 -3.43 2.87
C SER A 27 -0.50 -4.87 3.28
N ILE A 28 0.60 -5.44 2.80
CA ILE A 28 1.10 -6.76 3.20
C ILE A 28 1.49 -6.74 4.67
N ILE A 29 2.28 -5.75 5.09
CA ILE A 29 2.70 -5.60 6.50
C ILE A 29 1.48 -5.47 7.40
N ARG A 30 0.54 -4.58 7.05
CA ARG A 30 -0.69 -4.36 7.82
C ARG A 30 -1.54 -5.64 7.94
N MET A 31 -1.55 -6.48 6.91
CA MET A 31 -2.19 -7.80 6.97
C MET A 31 -1.48 -8.74 7.95
N PHE A 32 -0.14 -8.77 7.96
CA PHE A 32 0.63 -9.55 8.94
C PHE A 32 0.43 -9.06 10.38
N GLU A 33 0.39 -7.75 10.61
CA GLU A 33 0.11 -7.18 11.93
C GLU A 33 -1.26 -7.59 12.47
N LEU A 34 -2.28 -7.63 11.59
CA LEU A 34 -3.61 -8.08 11.93
C LEU A 34 -3.63 -9.57 12.32
N LEU A 35 -2.88 -10.40 11.59
CA LEU A 35 -2.78 -11.84 11.84
C LEU A 35 -2.04 -12.16 13.14
N LEU A 36 -0.94 -11.45 13.42
CA LEU A 36 -0.08 -11.67 14.59
C LEU A 36 -0.58 -10.96 15.87
N LYS A 37 -1.61 -10.10 15.76
CA LYS A 37 -2.17 -9.30 16.88
C LYS A 37 -1.09 -8.57 17.68
N LEU A 38 -0.13 -7.95 16.98
CA LEU A 38 0.97 -7.23 17.62
C LEU A 38 0.48 -6.08 18.51
N CYS A 39 1.22 -5.81 19.59
CA CYS A 39 0.95 -4.69 20.50
C CYS A 39 1.15 -3.33 19.80
N MET A 40 0.43 -2.30 20.25
CA MET A 40 0.47 -0.95 19.67
C MET A 40 1.87 -0.34 19.50
N PRO A 41 2.80 -0.38 20.47
CA PRO A 41 4.14 0.20 20.28
C PRO A 41 4.94 -0.52 19.20
N VAL A 42 4.75 -1.84 19.03
CA VAL A 42 5.45 -2.63 18.00
C VAL A 42 5.01 -2.20 16.61
N LYS A 43 3.72 -1.91 16.41
CA LYS A 43 3.20 -1.41 15.12
C LYS A 43 3.84 -0.08 14.73
N ILE A 44 3.94 0.86 15.68
CA ILE A 44 4.56 2.17 15.44
C ILE A 44 6.02 2.01 15.00
N ILE A 45 6.76 1.11 15.64
CA ILE A 45 8.16 0.83 15.28
C ILE A 45 8.24 0.25 13.86
N ILE A 46 7.40 -0.73 13.53
CA ILE A 46 7.36 -1.33 12.20
C ILE A 46 6.99 -0.29 11.14
N ASP A 47 6.00 0.57 11.40
CA ASP A 47 5.59 1.66 10.53
C ASP A 47 6.76 2.61 10.25
N ILE A 48 7.47 3.06 11.29
CA ILE A 48 8.63 3.96 11.14
C ILE A 48 9.72 3.31 10.29
N ILE A 49 10.07 2.04 10.58
CA ILE A 49 11.08 1.30 9.82
C ILE A 49 10.65 1.15 8.35
N PHE A 50 9.38 0.85 8.10
CA PHE A 50 8.87 0.70 6.75
C PHE A 50 8.92 2.02 5.97
N TRP A 51 8.42 3.11 6.55
CA TRP A 51 8.37 4.41 5.86
C TRP A 51 9.77 4.99 5.63
N THR A 52 10.70 4.80 6.56
CA THR A 52 12.11 5.18 6.37
C THR A 52 12.80 4.32 5.32
N GLY A 53 12.56 3.00 5.33
CA GLY A 53 13.10 2.08 4.34
C GLY A 53 12.59 2.33 2.92
N ILE A 54 11.29 2.59 2.75
CA ILE A 54 10.69 2.82 1.42
C ILE A 54 11.03 4.21 0.85
N ALA A 55 11.39 5.17 1.69
CA ALA A 55 11.82 6.50 1.24
C ALA A 55 13.07 6.43 0.34
N ILE A 56 14.01 5.52 0.64
CA ILE A 56 15.26 5.35 -0.12
C ILE A 56 15.01 4.94 -1.58
N PRO A 57 14.33 3.80 -1.89
CA PRO A 57 14.08 3.40 -3.27
C PRO A 57 13.16 4.38 -4.01
N VAL A 58 12.19 4.98 -3.32
CA VAL A 58 11.35 6.03 -3.90
C VAL A 58 12.25 7.19 -4.34
N PHE A 59 13.09 7.72 -3.45
CA PHE A 59 14.01 8.81 -3.77
C PHE A 59 14.98 8.45 -4.90
N TYR A 60 15.49 7.22 -4.93
CA TYR A 60 16.36 6.71 -6.00
C TYR A 60 15.66 6.74 -7.38
N ILE A 61 14.40 6.33 -7.45
CA ILE A 61 13.58 6.42 -8.68
C ILE A 61 13.43 7.89 -9.11
N PHE A 62 13.12 8.78 -8.16
CA PHE A 62 13.02 10.23 -8.43
C PHE A 62 14.35 10.83 -8.91
N TYR A 63 15.46 10.38 -8.35
CA TYR A 63 16.80 10.82 -8.74
C TYR A 63 17.13 10.41 -10.17
N ASN A 64 16.90 9.14 -10.54
CA ASN A 64 17.22 8.64 -11.89
C ASN A 64 16.34 9.25 -12.99
N ILE A 65 15.06 9.50 -12.71
CA ILE A 65 14.13 10.02 -13.74
C ILE A 65 14.26 11.53 -13.88
N ASN A 66 14.67 12.23 -12.81
CA ASN A 66 14.52 13.68 -12.73
C ASN A 66 15.74 14.43 -12.20
N SER A 67 16.91 13.76 -12.17
CA SER A 67 18.17 14.30 -11.64
C SER A 67 18.06 14.83 -10.21
N GLY A 68 17.10 14.31 -9.43
CA GLY A 68 16.85 14.72 -8.05
C GLY A 68 16.00 15.98 -7.88
N ILE A 69 15.49 16.59 -8.95
CA ILE A 69 14.61 17.74 -8.86
C ILE A 69 13.21 17.27 -8.44
N ILE A 70 12.82 17.61 -7.21
CA ILE A 70 11.48 17.32 -6.68
C ILE A 70 10.47 18.24 -7.38
N ARG A 71 9.57 17.66 -8.16
CA ARG A 71 8.50 18.40 -8.83
C ARG A 71 7.19 18.22 -8.08
N TRP A 72 6.49 19.33 -7.84
CA TRP A 72 5.23 19.33 -7.07
C TRP A 72 4.19 18.36 -7.63
N TYR A 73 4.07 18.27 -8.96
CA TYR A 73 3.11 17.37 -9.60
C TYR A 73 3.48 15.88 -9.44
N GLY A 74 4.75 15.55 -9.19
CA GLY A 74 5.17 14.19 -8.83
C GLY A 74 4.63 13.79 -7.46
N ILE A 75 4.69 14.70 -6.48
CA ILE A 75 4.13 14.48 -5.13
C ILE A 75 2.62 14.25 -5.22
N VAL A 76 1.91 15.09 -5.99
CA VAL A 76 0.47 14.92 -6.22
C VAL A 76 0.19 13.54 -6.83
N MET A 77 1.00 13.09 -7.78
CA MET A 77 0.81 11.77 -8.38
C MET A 77 1.10 10.61 -7.43
N ILE A 78 2.13 10.69 -6.59
CA ILE A 78 2.39 9.68 -5.55
C ILE A 78 1.18 9.55 -4.63
N ILE A 79 0.66 10.67 -4.13
CA ILE A 79 -0.51 10.70 -3.26
C ILE A 79 -1.73 10.13 -3.99
N SER A 80 -1.95 10.54 -5.25
CA SER A 80 -3.05 10.03 -6.05
C SER A 80 -2.96 8.52 -6.28
N GLY A 81 -1.77 7.99 -6.58
CA GLY A 81 -1.50 6.56 -6.74
C GLY A 81 -1.74 5.80 -5.44
N ALA A 82 -1.28 6.33 -4.33
CA ALA A 82 -1.54 5.77 -3.00
C ALA A 82 -3.05 5.67 -2.71
N VAL A 83 -3.81 6.75 -2.97
CA VAL A 83 -5.28 6.78 -2.78
C VAL A 83 -6.00 5.82 -3.73
N LEU A 84 -5.56 5.75 -4.99
CA LEU A 84 -6.10 4.82 -5.99
C LEU A 84 -5.91 3.38 -5.56
N TYR A 85 -4.73 3.02 -5.05
CA TYR A 85 -4.48 1.68 -4.52
C TYR A 85 -5.34 1.40 -3.27
N GLU A 86 -5.39 2.34 -2.33
CA GLU A 86 -6.09 2.14 -1.06
C GLU A 86 -7.59 1.93 -1.29
N ARG A 87 -8.23 2.80 -2.08
CA ARG A 87 -9.67 2.71 -2.35
C ARG A 87 -9.99 1.62 -3.37
N GLY A 88 -9.15 1.45 -4.38
CA GLY A 88 -9.40 0.55 -5.51
C GLY A 88 -9.14 -0.92 -5.20
N ILE A 89 -8.05 -1.23 -4.49
CA ILE A 89 -7.61 -2.62 -4.27
C ILE A 89 -7.73 -2.98 -2.79
N TYR A 90 -7.16 -2.18 -1.90
CA TYR A 90 -7.05 -2.59 -0.50
C TYR A 90 -8.41 -2.72 0.21
N VAL A 91 -9.31 -1.73 0.08
CA VAL A 91 -10.65 -1.78 0.68
C VAL A 91 -11.48 -2.99 0.23
N PRO A 92 -11.64 -3.29 -1.07
CA PRO A 92 -12.40 -4.46 -1.51
C PRO A 92 -11.74 -5.78 -1.10
N VAL A 93 -10.41 -5.88 -1.13
CA VAL A 93 -9.68 -7.08 -0.67
C VAL A 93 -9.93 -7.30 0.82
N LYS A 94 -9.77 -6.27 1.66
CA LYS A 94 -10.02 -6.35 3.10
C LYS A 94 -11.45 -6.82 3.40
N LYS A 95 -12.45 -6.21 2.75
CA LYS A 95 -13.87 -6.62 2.91
C LYS A 95 -14.11 -8.07 2.51
N SER A 96 -13.46 -8.52 1.44
CA SER A 96 -13.57 -9.91 0.96
C SER A 96 -12.97 -10.90 1.97
N VAL A 97 -11.79 -10.60 2.50
CA VAL A 97 -11.13 -11.41 3.53
C VAL A 97 -11.99 -11.48 4.80
N GLU A 98 -12.48 -10.34 5.31
CA GLU A 98 -13.34 -10.32 6.48
C GLU A 98 -14.63 -11.14 6.28
N LYS A 99 -15.22 -11.09 5.09
CA LYS A 99 -16.42 -11.88 4.76
C LYS A 99 -16.13 -13.37 4.80
N ILE A 100 -14.98 -13.81 4.28
CA ILE A 100 -14.55 -15.21 4.31
C ILE A 100 -14.30 -15.66 5.76
N VAL A 101 -13.55 -14.88 6.54
CA VAL A 101 -13.25 -15.21 7.95
C VAL A 101 -14.55 -15.32 8.76
N ARG A 102 -15.48 -14.36 8.62
CA ARG A 102 -16.79 -14.44 9.28
C ARG A 102 -17.58 -15.67 8.86
N LYS A 103 -17.57 -16.03 7.57
CA LYS A 103 -18.29 -17.21 7.07
C LYS A 103 -17.74 -18.51 7.66
N VAL A 104 -16.41 -18.63 7.78
CA VAL A 104 -15.75 -19.78 8.40
C VAL A 104 -16.06 -19.85 9.90
N TYR A 105 -15.96 -18.72 10.61
CA TYR A 105 -16.26 -18.65 12.04
C TYR A 105 -17.72 -19.02 12.34
N ASN A 106 -18.67 -18.46 11.59
CA ASN A 106 -20.10 -18.72 11.80
C ASN A 106 -20.48 -20.18 11.47
N LYS A 107 -19.83 -20.79 10.48
CA LYS A 107 -20.00 -22.22 10.14
C LYS A 107 -19.50 -23.14 11.27
N ASN A 108 -18.39 -22.79 11.93
CA ASN A 108 -17.88 -23.54 13.08
C ASN A 108 -18.79 -23.43 14.31
N ILE A 109 -19.36 -22.25 14.57
CA ILE A 109 -20.35 -22.05 15.65
C ILE A 109 -21.61 -22.88 15.41
N PHE A 110 -22.10 -22.94 14.16
CA PHE A 110 -23.30 -23.70 13.82
C PHE A 110 -23.09 -25.21 13.94
N ARG A 111 -21.91 -25.72 13.52
CA ARG A 111 -21.56 -27.14 13.70
C ARG A 111 -21.49 -27.54 15.17
N ARG A 112 -20.95 -26.68 16.04
CA ARG A 112 -20.83 -26.96 17.48
C ARG A 112 -22.18 -27.01 18.21
N ARG A 113 -23.20 -26.33 17.70
CA ARG A 113 -24.58 -26.36 18.22
C ARG A 113 -25.38 -27.59 17.77
N LYS A 114 -24.94 -28.30 16.73
CA LYS A 114 -25.62 -29.49 16.19
C LYS A 114 -25.06 -30.80 16.76
N SER A 115 -23.96 -30.75 17.51
CA SER A 115 -23.33 -31.90 18.17
C SER A 115 -23.63 -31.97 19.68
N LEU A 116 -24.53 -31.10 20.17
CA LEU A 116 -25.16 -31.15 21.50
C LEU A 116 -26.62 -31.54 21.28
#